data_AF-A0A1D3K029-F1
#
_entry.id   AF-A0A1D3K029-F1
#
_cell.length_a   1.000
_cell.length_b   1.000
_cell.length_c   1.000
_cell.angle_alpha   90.00
_cell.angle_beta   90.00
_cell.angle_gamma   90.00
#
_symmetry.space_group_name_H-M   'P 1'
#
loop_
_entity.id
_entity.type
_entity.pdbx_description
1 polymer ?
#
loop_
_entity_poly.entity_id
_entity_poly.type
_entity_poly.pdbx_seq_one_letter_code
_entity_poly.pdbx_strand_id
1 'polypeptide(L)'
;MNTADKAAALGVLHEPTQTVVQARAWLEQQLARSGLHQIKVSEVDGQLSAQGSYGSTQKNQWLGLQQAFDSHFGQQVMLLPGVVARNEIAKPRVRFQAVWFGDNPYVINDNGERLFPGAALADNWILERIENHEVILARGEERFTLTL
;
A
#
# COMPACT_ATOMS: atom_id res chain seq x y z
N MET A 1 -8.59 68.15 -0.49
CA MET A 1 -9.72 67.31 -0.06
C MET A 1 -9.54 65.94 -0.69
N ASN A 2 -9.54 64.92 0.17
CA ASN A 2 -9.65 63.46 -0.06
C ASN A 2 -10.70 63.14 -1.17
N THR A 3 -10.66 62.04 -1.92
CA THR A 3 -10.61 60.65 -1.46
C THR A 3 -10.23 59.74 -2.64
N ALA A 4 -9.42 58.73 -2.33
CA ALA A 4 -9.17 57.55 -3.13
C ALA A 4 -10.47 56.83 -3.54
N ASP A 5 -10.49 56.19 -4.71
CA ASP A 5 -10.85 54.77 -4.74
C ASP A 5 -10.18 54.07 -5.91
N LYS A 6 -9.01 53.52 -5.60
CA LYS A 6 -8.36 52.47 -6.35
C LYS A 6 -8.93 51.16 -5.79
N ALA A 7 -10.11 50.74 -6.25
CA ALA A 7 -10.57 49.35 -6.09
C ALA A 7 -9.69 48.49 -7.02
N ALA A 8 -8.52 48.02 -6.61
CA ALA A 8 -8.30 46.93 -5.67
C ALA A 8 -9.05 45.66 -6.10
N ALA A 9 -8.29 44.86 -6.87
CA ALA A 9 -8.28 43.42 -6.87
C ALA A 9 -9.62 42.69 -7.10
N LEU A 10 -9.72 42.18 -8.33
CA LEU A 10 -10.41 40.94 -8.67
C LEU A 10 -10.01 39.86 -7.66
N GLY A 11 -10.76 39.76 -6.56
CA GLY A 11 -10.70 38.65 -5.63
C GLY A 11 -11.19 37.43 -6.38
N VAL A 12 -10.24 36.64 -6.87
CA VAL A 12 -10.47 35.37 -7.54
C VAL A 12 -11.16 34.46 -6.53
N LEU A 13 -12.49 34.41 -6.56
CA LEU A 13 -13.29 33.36 -5.93
C LEU A 13 -12.91 32.07 -6.65
N HIS A 14 -11.83 31.42 -6.21
CA HIS A 14 -11.53 30.06 -6.66
C HIS A 14 -12.72 29.21 -6.21
N GLU A 15 -13.57 28.85 -7.16
CA GLU A 15 -14.74 28.03 -6.91
C GLU A 15 -14.30 26.73 -6.21
N PRO A 16 -15.03 26.25 -5.19
CA PRO A 16 -14.64 25.07 -4.41
C PRO A 16 -14.30 23.86 -5.31
N THR A 17 -14.96 23.72 -6.45
CA THR A 17 -14.69 22.70 -7.46
C THR A 17 -13.30 22.81 -8.08
N GLN A 18 -12.79 24.01 -8.34
CA GLN A 18 -11.42 24.20 -8.88
C GLN A 18 -10.36 23.78 -7.85
N THR A 19 -10.59 24.09 -6.57
CA THR A 19 -9.68 23.72 -5.48
C THR A 19 -9.62 22.19 -5.28
N VAL A 20 -10.76 21.49 -5.38
CA VAL A 20 -10.82 20.02 -5.29
C VAL A 20 -10.03 19.36 -6.43
N VAL A 21 -10.18 19.84 -7.67
CA VAL A 21 -9.44 19.34 -8.83
C VAL A 21 -7.93 19.54 -8.67
N GLN A 22 -7.50 20.71 -8.17
CA GLN A 22 -6.09 21.00 -7.90
C GLN A 22 -5.53 20.11 -6.79
N ALA A 23 -6.27 19.96 -5.69
CA ALA A 23 -5.89 19.11 -4.56
C ALA A 23 -5.74 17.65 -4.99
N ARG A 24 -6.65 17.15 -5.84
CA ARG A 24 -6.59 15.79 -6.40
C ARG A 24 -5.35 15.60 -7.26
N ALA A 25 -5.11 16.49 -8.22
CA ALA A 25 -3.97 16.39 -9.12
C ALA A 25 -2.63 16.44 -8.36
N TRP A 26 -2.54 17.31 -7.35
CA TRP A 26 -1.38 17.37 -6.45
C TRP A 26 -1.19 16.04 -5.71
N LEU A 27 -2.25 15.50 -5.11
CA LEU A 27 -2.19 14.26 -4.33
C LEU A 27 -1.78 13.06 -5.19
N GLU A 28 -2.38 12.90 -6.37
CA GLU A 28 -2.04 11.85 -7.33
C GLU A 28 -0.56 11.93 -7.76
N GLN A 29 -0.05 13.14 -8.00
CA GLN A 29 1.36 13.35 -8.34
C GLN A 29 2.30 12.95 -7.19
N GLN A 30 1.98 13.31 -5.94
CA GLN A 30 2.82 12.94 -4.80
C GLN A 30 2.78 11.43 -4.53
N LEU A 31 1.61 10.80 -4.65
CA LEU A 31 1.49 9.35 -4.53
C LEU A 31 2.38 8.62 -5.55
N ALA A 32 2.41 9.09 -6.80
CA ALA A 32 3.28 8.53 -7.84
C ALA A 32 4.78 8.72 -7.50
N ARG A 33 5.18 9.90 -7.03
CA ARG A 33 6.58 10.21 -6.66
C ARG A 33 7.08 9.40 -5.46
N SER A 34 6.20 9.12 -4.50
CA SER A 34 6.53 8.36 -3.29
C SER A 34 6.36 6.84 -3.45
N GLY A 35 6.03 6.35 -4.65
CA GLY A 35 5.84 4.92 -4.91
C GLY A 35 4.59 4.31 -4.27
N LEU A 36 3.62 5.13 -3.86
CA LEU A 36 2.38 4.72 -3.19
C LEU A 36 1.28 4.34 -4.22
N HIS A 37 1.63 3.54 -5.22
CA HIS A 37 0.77 3.24 -6.39
C HIS A 37 -0.52 2.46 -6.06
N GLN A 38 -0.55 1.84 -4.87
CA GLN A 38 -1.68 1.07 -4.36
C GLN A 38 -2.77 1.94 -3.72
N ILE A 39 -2.52 3.25 -3.58
CA ILE A 39 -3.49 4.22 -3.10
C ILE A 39 -4.12 4.91 -4.31
N LYS A 40 -5.45 4.93 -4.36
CA LYS A 40 -6.25 5.61 -5.38
C LYS A 40 -6.99 6.78 -4.76
N VAL A 41 -7.12 7.85 -5.53
CA VAL A 41 -7.83 9.06 -5.13
C VAL A 41 -9.10 9.18 -5.96
N SER A 42 -10.21 9.40 -5.29
CA SER A 42 -11.51 9.70 -5.90
C SER A 42 -12.14 10.91 -5.23
N GLU A 43 -13.09 11.53 -5.90
CA GLU A 43 -13.92 12.60 -5.32
C GLU A 43 -15.24 12.02 -4.83
N VAL A 44 -15.69 12.43 -3.65
CA VAL A 44 -16.96 12.03 -3.03
C VAL A 44 -17.57 13.28 -2.40
N ASP A 45 -18.72 13.74 -2.92
CA ASP A 45 -19.47 14.89 -2.39
C ASP A 45 -18.63 16.17 -2.19
N GLY A 46 -17.74 16.49 -3.13
CA GLY A 46 -16.83 17.64 -3.06
C GLY A 46 -15.65 17.47 -2.11
N GLN A 47 -15.45 16.27 -1.57
CA GLN A 47 -14.30 15.87 -0.76
C GLN A 47 -13.43 14.90 -1.52
N LEU A 48 -12.19 14.72 -1.09
CA LEU A 48 -11.30 13.69 -1.64
C LEU A 48 -11.30 12.46 -0.75
N SER A 49 -11.38 11.28 -1.36
CA SER A 49 -11.19 10.00 -0.69
C SER A 49 -9.93 9.33 -1.21
N ALA A 50 -9.02 8.99 -0.30
CA ALA A 50 -7.87 8.16 -0.61
C ALA A 50 -8.14 6.74 -0.10
N GLN A 51 -8.14 5.77 -0.99
CA GLN A 51 -8.40 4.36 -0.68
C GLN A 51 -7.25 3.48 -1.10
N GLY A 52 -6.89 2.50 -0.27
CA GLY A 52 -5.88 1.51 -0.60
C GLY A 52 -5.00 1.15 0.58
N SER A 53 -3.76 0.74 0.30
CA SER A 53 -2.84 0.29 1.33
C SER A 53 -1.40 0.75 1.12
N TYR A 54 -0.66 1.03 2.19
CA TYR A 54 0.79 1.23 2.16
C TYR A 54 1.54 0.05 2.80
N GLY A 55 2.75 -0.27 2.31
CA GLY A 55 3.63 -1.28 2.92
C GLY A 55 4.37 -0.78 4.17
N SER A 56 5.07 -1.67 4.90
CA SER A 56 5.70 -1.34 6.19
C SER A 56 6.71 -0.19 6.09
N THR A 57 7.46 -0.13 4.98
CA THR A 57 8.48 0.91 4.73
C THR A 57 7.88 2.24 4.29
N GLN A 58 6.60 2.26 3.89
CA GLN A 58 5.94 3.40 3.28
C GLN A 58 5.11 4.22 4.27
N LYS A 59 4.98 3.76 5.52
CA LYS A 59 4.18 4.44 6.57
C LYS A 59 4.55 5.92 6.72
N ASN A 60 5.84 6.23 6.86
CA ASN A 60 6.30 7.61 7.04
C ASN A 60 6.07 8.47 5.79
N GLN A 61 6.13 7.87 4.59
CA GLN A 61 5.83 8.56 3.34
C GLN A 61 4.35 8.94 3.27
N TRP A 62 3.45 8.01 3.61
CA TRP A 62 2.02 8.28 3.65
C TRP A 62 1.66 9.35 4.69
N LEU A 63 2.16 9.24 5.93
CA LEU A 63 1.89 10.21 6.98
C LEU A 63 2.41 11.62 6.62
N GLY A 64 3.63 11.71 6.07
CA GLY A 64 4.18 12.98 5.60
C GLY A 64 3.37 13.60 4.46
N LEU A 65 2.85 12.78 3.56
CA LEU A 65 2.00 13.22 2.46
C LEU A 65 0.62 13.69 2.94
N GLN A 66 0.01 13.03 3.93
CA GLN A 66 -1.21 13.52 4.57
C GLN A 66 -0.98 14.87 5.23
N GLN A 67 0.09 15.03 6.00
CA GLN A 67 0.41 16.29 6.67
C GLN A 67 0.65 17.43 5.68
N ALA A 68 1.33 17.14 4.56
CA ALA A 68 1.52 18.10 3.48
C ALA A 68 0.20 18.47 2.81
N PHE A 69 -0.69 17.49 2.55
CA PHE A 69 -2.03 17.74 2.02
C PHE A 69 -2.83 18.68 2.92
N ASP A 70 -2.90 18.36 4.22
CA ASP A 70 -3.66 19.15 5.19
C ASP A 70 -3.13 20.58 5.30
N SER A 71 -1.81 20.76 5.18
CA SER A 71 -1.17 22.08 5.20
C SER A 71 -1.48 22.92 3.94
N HIS A 72 -1.62 22.28 2.77
CA HIS A 72 -1.87 22.96 1.50
C HIS A 72 -3.36 23.18 1.22
N PHE A 73 -4.22 22.23 1.59
CA PHE A 73 -5.62 22.19 1.15
C PHE A 73 -6.62 21.95 2.30
N GLY A 74 -6.18 21.59 3.51
CA GLY A 74 -7.06 21.12 4.59
C GLY A 74 -8.10 22.14 5.10
N GLN A 75 -7.95 23.43 4.77
CA GLN A 75 -8.97 24.44 5.07
C GLN A 75 -10.13 24.46 4.07
N GLN A 76 -9.96 23.87 2.88
CA GLN A 76 -10.90 23.96 1.77
C GLN A 76 -11.36 22.58 1.26
N VAL A 77 -10.50 21.57 1.39
CA VAL A 77 -10.73 20.22 0.87
C VAL A 77 -10.43 19.22 1.98
N MET A 78 -11.45 18.46 2.38
CA MET A 78 -11.29 17.37 3.35
C MET A 78 -10.78 16.11 2.64
N LEU A 79 -9.80 15.44 3.26
CA LEU A 79 -9.34 14.12 2.85
C LEU A 79 -9.97 13.05 3.74
N LEU A 80 -10.88 12.27 3.16
CA LEU A 80 -11.52 11.14 3.84
C LEU A 80 -10.51 10.00 4.06
N PRO A 81 -10.44 9.45 5.28
CA PRO A 81 -9.56 8.34 5.58
C PRO A 81 -10.08 7.05 4.92
N GLY A 82 -9.22 6.41 4.13
CA GLY A 82 -9.50 5.09 3.55
C GLY A 82 -8.24 4.28 3.23
N VAL A 83 -7.07 4.79 3.63
CA VAL A 83 -5.80 4.12 3.44
C VAL A 83 -5.42 3.37 4.70
N VAL A 84 -5.16 2.08 4.55
CA VAL A 84 -4.79 1.19 5.66
C VAL A 84 -3.34 0.72 5.52
N ALA A 85 -2.71 0.33 6.63
CA ALA A 85 -1.46 -0.41 6.54
C ALA A 85 -1.76 -1.77 5.89
N ARG A 86 -0.97 -2.16 4.88
CA ARG A 86 -1.00 -3.52 4.37
C ARG A 86 -0.36 -4.42 5.43
N ASN A 87 -1.04 -5.52 5.79
CA ASN A 87 -0.35 -6.61 6.47
C ASN A 87 0.68 -7.18 5.51
N GLU A 88 1.96 -6.93 5.79
CA GLU A 88 3.02 -7.67 5.12
C GLU A 88 2.92 -9.12 5.58
N ILE A 89 2.70 -10.02 4.62
CA ILE A 89 2.86 -11.45 4.86
C ILE A 89 4.28 -11.61 5.36
N ALA A 90 4.42 -11.98 6.64
CA ALA A 90 5.72 -12.14 7.25
C ALA A 90 6.49 -13.17 6.43
N LYS A 91 7.58 -12.75 5.78
CA LYS A 91 8.36 -13.65 4.93
C LYS A 91 8.72 -14.89 5.74
N PRO A 92 8.33 -16.10 5.32
CA PRO A 92 8.60 -17.33 6.05
C PRO A 92 10.10 -17.45 6.28
N ARG A 93 10.52 -17.64 7.54
CA ARG A 93 11.93 -17.84 7.91
C ARG A 93 12.35 -19.28 7.65
N VAL A 94 12.14 -19.75 6.42
CA VAL A 94 12.44 -21.12 6.02
C VAL A 94 13.61 -21.12 5.05
N ARG A 95 14.42 -22.17 5.13
CA ARG A 95 15.49 -22.46 4.19
C ARG A 95 15.32 -23.91 3.75
N PHE A 96 15.15 -24.12 2.45
CA PHE A 96 15.14 -25.44 1.86
C PHE A 96 16.47 -25.65 1.15
N GLN A 97 17.12 -26.77 1.44
CA GLN A 97 18.37 -27.16 0.79
C GLN A 97 18.11 -27.72 -0.61
N ALA A 98 16.98 -28.43 -0.76
CA ALA A 98 16.58 -29.05 -2.02
C ALA A 98 15.06 -29.17 -2.09
N VAL A 99 14.54 -29.24 -3.32
CA VAL A 99 13.13 -29.44 -3.62
C VAL A 99 12.99 -30.55 -4.65
N TRP A 100 12.06 -31.47 -4.40
CA TRP A 100 11.76 -32.59 -5.27
C TRP A 100 10.32 -32.46 -5.79
N PHE A 101 10.15 -32.42 -7.12
CA PHE A 101 8.87 -32.19 -7.80
C PHE A 101 8.20 -33.46 -8.37
N GLY A 102 8.72 -34.66 -8.08
CA GLY A 102 8.13 -35.91 -8.59
C GLY A 102 6.76 -36.23 -7.99
N ASP A 103 6.24 -37.43 -8.28
CA ASP A 103 4.87 -37.86 -7.92
C ASP A 103 4.50 -37.72 -6.43
N ASN A 104 5.49 -37.76 -5.54
CA ASN A 104 5.34 -37.46 -4.12
C ASN A 104 6.31 -36.33 -3.75
N PRO A 105 5.92 -35.06 -3.91
CA PRO A 105 6.84 -33.95 -3.81
C PRO A 105 7.18 -33.64 -2.34
N TYR A 106 8.41 -33.19 -2.11
CA TYR A 106 8.91 -32.85 -0.79
C TYR A 106 10.05 -31.83 -0.87
N VAL A 107 10.36 -31.21 0.27
CA VAL A 107 11.55 -30.37 0.46
C VAL A 107 12.49 -31.00 1.47
N ILE A 108 13.77 -30.63 1.41
CA ILE A 108 14.76 -30.91 2.45
C ILE A 108 15.00 -29.64 3.25
N ASN A 109 14.77 -29.65 4.56
CA ASN A 109 15.03 -28.50 5.42
C ASN A 109 16.53 -28.35 5.76
N ASP A 110 16.88 -27.33 6.54
CA ASP A 110 18.23 -27.05 7.00
C ASP A 110 18.84 -28.17 7.87
N ASN A 111 18.03 -29.00 8.51
CA ASN A 111 18.45 -30.18 9.27
C ASN A 111 18.61 -31.45 8.40
N GLY A 112 18.31 -31.38 7.10
CA GLY A 112 18.33 -32.54 6.20
C GLY A 112 17.06 -33.41 6.25
N GLU A 113 16.02 -32.96 6.95
CA GLU A 113 14.75 -33.67 7.08
C GLU A 113 13.87 -33.48 5.84
N ARG A 114 13.17 -34.56 5.44
CA ARG A 114 12.17 -34.53 4.37
C ARG A 114 10.85 -34.01 4.91
N LEU A 115 10.37 -32.91 4.36
CA LEU A 115 9.08 -32.33 4.68
C LEU A 115 8.15 -32.44 3.47
N PHE A 116 6.96 -32.98 3.71
CA PHE A 116 5.90 -33.15 2.71
C PHE A 116 4.81 -32.10 2.90
N PRO A 117 3.98 -31.83 1.87
CA PRO A 117 2.74 -31.06 2.04
C PRO A 117 1.96 -31.44 3.31
N GLY A 118 1.59 -30.44 4.10
CA GLY A 118 1.00 -30.57 5.44
C GLY A 118 2.00 -30.41 6.59
N ALA A 119 3.32 -30.43 6.33
CA ALA A 119 4.33 -30.26 7.38
C ALA A 119 4.31 -28.86 8.00
N ALA A 120 4.37 -28.79 9.33
CA ALA A 120 4.51 -27.54 10.06
C ALA A 120 5.93 -26.97 9.94
N LEU A 121 6.02 -25.66 9.87
CA LEU A 121 7.25 -24.87 9.74
C LEU A 121 7.28 -23.82 10.86
N ALA A 122 8.37 -23.06 10.94
CA ALA A 122 8.51 -21.95 11.88
C ALA A 122 7.39 -20.90 11.71
N ASP A 123 7.09 -20.15 12.77
CA ASP A 123 6.11 -19.05 12.77
C ASP A 123 4.70 -19.47 12.29
N ASN A 124 4.30 -20.71 12.58
CA ASN A 124 3.00 -21.31 12.22
C ASN A 124 2.75 -21.41 10.70
N TRP A 125 3.81 -21.34 9.89
CA TRP A 125 3.72 -21.67 8.48
C TRP A 125 3.53 -23.18 8.29
N ILE A 126 2.88 -23.55 7.20
CA ILE A 126 2.70 -24.93 6.76
C ILE A 126 3.20 -25.02 5.33
N LEU A 127 3.95 -26.09 5.02
CA LEU A 127 4.26 -26.45 3.65
C LEU A 127 2.96 -26.90 3.00
N GLU A 128 2.35 -26.08 2.16
CA GLU A 128 1.02 -26.39 1.65
C GLU A 128 1.08 -27.26 0.41
N ARG A 129 1.86 -26.85 -0.59
CA ARG A 129 1.97 -27.56 -1.86
C ARG A 129 3.29 -27.26 -2.55
N ILE A 130 3.68 -28.19 -3.41
CA ILE A 130 4.88 -28.10 -4.25
C ILE A 130 4.45 -28.51 -5.64
N GLU A 131 4.42 -27.55 -6.55
CA GLU A 131 3.92 -27.73 -7.91
C GLU A 131 4.49 -26.64 -8.81
N ASN A 132 4.49 -26.84 -10.13
CA ASN A 132 4.82 -25.79 -11.10
C ASN A 132 6.15 -25.04 -10.86
N HIS A 133 7.19 -25.73 -10.35
CA HIS A 133 8.48 -25.13 -9.94
C HIS A 133 8.39 -24.13 -8.78
N GLU A 134 7.34 -24.26 -7.98
CA GLU A 134 7.05 -23.40 -6.83
C GLU A 134 6.87 -24.23 -5.55
N VAL A 135 7.28 -23.65 -4.43
CA VAL A 135 6.93 -24.12 -3.09
C VAL A 135 6.02 -23.09 -2.46
N ILE A 136 4.84 -23.53 -2.05
CA ILE A 136 3.79 -22.65 -1.56
C ILE A 136 3.55 -22.96 -0.10
N LEU A 137 3.66 -21.90 0.70
CA LEU A 137 3.54 -21.94 2.15
C LEU A 137 2.25 -21.23 2.56
N ALA A 138 1.62 -21.72 3.61
CA ALA A 138 0.38 -21.16 4.15
C ALA A 138 0.48 -20.82 5.64
N ARG A 139 -0.16 -19.73 6.04
CA ARG A 139 -0.40 -19.35 7.44
C ARG A 139 -1.78 -18.71 7.55
N GLY A 140 -2.77 -19.50 7.94
CA GLY A 140 -4.18 -19.10 7.80
C GLY A 140 -4.52 -18.81 6.33
N GLU A 141 -5.04 -17.61 6.05
CA GLU A 141 -5.36 -17.13 4.70
C GLU A 141 -4.13 -16.61 3.94
N GLU A 142 -2.99 -16.40 4.62
CA GLU A 142 -1.78 -15.88 3.98
C GLU A 142 -1.05 -16.98 3.20
N ARG A 143 -0.63 -16.64 1.97
CA ARG A 143 0.18 -17.53 1.13
C ARG A 143 1.48 -16.87 0.71
N PHE A 144 2.55 -17.64 0.74
CA PHE A 144 3.86 -17.21 0.30
C PHE A 144 4.43 -18.24 -0.69
N THR A 145 4.80 -17.76 -1.86
CA THR A 145 5.36 -18.59 -2.93
C THR A 145 6.86 -18.37 -3.02
N LEU A 146 7.62 -19.47 -2.97
CA LEU A 146 9.03 -19.52 -3.35
C LEU A 146 9.11 -20.06 -4.77
N THR A 147 9.55 -19.23 -5.70
CA THR A 147 9.92 -19.66 -7.05
C THR A 147 11.38 -20.09 -7.07
N LEU A 148 11.67 -21.23 -7.71
CA LEU A 148 12.97 -21.90 -7.70
C LEU A 148 13.66 -21.87 -9.07
#